data_AF-A0A3N5M712-F1
#
_entry.id   AF-A0A3N5M712-F1
#
_cell.length_a   1.000
_cell.length_b   1.000
_cell.length_c   1.000
_cell.angle_alpha   90.00
_cell.angle_beta   90.00
_cell.angle_gamma   90.00
#
_symmetry.space_group_name_H-M   'P 1'
#
loop_
_entity.id
_entity.type
_entity.pdbx_description
1 polymer ?
#
loop_
_entity_poly.entity_id
_entity_poly.type
_entity_poly.pdbx_seq_one_letter_code
_entity_poly.pdbx_strand_id
1 'polypeptide(L)'
;GGFSAAGARKASLLVGLVWGVWHWPLIFMSMKIDPSTPLLYPLVYLLTTCALSVLLSWVTLRSGSVWPAAVGHGAINAFGGLVGLTMQGSPNMLLGPLTGGLIASVGYFILALLLLFNRKAFAVEEEAHSEPEQAVVGV
;
A
#
# COMPACT_ATOMS: atom_id res chain seq x y z
N GLY A 1 18.66 10.97 -12.84
CA GLY A 1 17.71 11.93 -12.24
C GLY A 1 16.90 11.22 -11.19
N GLY A 2 17.30 11.30 -9.92
CA GLY A 2 16.64 10.61 -8.82
C GLY A 2 15.42 11.37 -8.31
N PHE A 3 14.35 10.66 -7.96
CA PHE A 3 13.21 11.26 -7.26
C PHE A 3 13.62 11.67 -5.84
N SER A 4 13.21 12.85 -5.38
CA SER A 4 13.39 13.22 -3.98
C SER A 4 12.54 12.33 -3.07
N ALA A 5 13.04 11.99 -1.88
CA ALA A 5 12.29 11.19 -0.91
C ALA A 5 10.91 11.79 -0.58
N ALA A 6 10.79 13.13 -0.62
CA ALA A 6 9.51 13.80 -0.47
C ALA A 6 8.57 13.57 -1.66
N GLY A 7 9.09 13.57 -2.90
CA GLY A 7 8.34 13.21 -4.10
C GLY A 7 7.83 11.78 -4.05
N ALA A 8 8.67 10.82 -3.64
CA ALA A 8 8.28 9.43 -3.50
C ALA A 8 7.15 9.22 -2.48
N ARG A 9 7.21 9.89 -1.31
CA ARG A 9 6.11 9.86 -0.31
C ARG A 9 4.80 10.40 -0.88
N LYS A 10 4.85 11.56 -1.55
CA LYS A 10 3.67 12.18 -2.18
C LYS A 10 3.07 11.29 -3.26
N ALA A 11 3.91 10.71 -4.12
CA ALA A 11 3.47 9.78 -5.16
C ALA A 11 2.80 8.55 -4.56
N SER A 12 3.39 7.96 -3.50
CA SER A 12 2.84 6.79 -2.81
C SER A 12 1.43 7.07 -2.26
N LEU A 13 1.22 8.24 -1.65
CA LEU A 13 -0.10 8.65 -1.15
C LEU A 13 -1.08 8.92 -2.29
N LEU A 14 -0.65 9.60 -3.35
CA LEU A 14 -1.50 9.89 -4.51
C LEU A 14 -1.99 8.60 -5.19
N VAL A 15 -1.10 7.62 -5.36
CA VAL A 15 -1.46 6.29 -5.90
C VAL A 15 -2.51 5.63 -5.01
N GLY A 16 -2.34 5.69 -3.68
CA GLY A 16 -3.29 5.12 -2.73
C GLY A 16 -4.67 5.81 -2.73
N LEU A 17 -4.69 7.14 -2.93
CA LEU A 17 -5.93 7.91 -3.10
C LEU A 17 -6.67 7.50 -4.37
N VAL A 18 -5.97 7.46 -5.51
CA VAL A 18 -6.56 7.02 -6.79
C VAL A 18 -7.08 5.60 -6.68
N TRP A 19 -6.32 4.70 -6.05
CA TRP A 19 -6.71 3.31 -5.84
C TRP A 19 -7.98 3.18 -4.97
N GLY A 20 -8.07 3.94 -3.88
CA GLY A 20 -9.24 3.96 -3.01
C GLY A 20 -10.50 4.49 -3.71
N VAL A 21 -10.39 5.64 -4.39
CA VAL A 21 -11.51 6.24 -5.13
C VAL A 21 -11.97 5.34 -6.28
N TRP A 22 -11.05 4.65 -6.95
CA TRP A 22 -11.39 3.70 -8.02
C TRP A 22 -12.32 2.57 -7.53
N HIS A 23 -12.27 2.19 -6.26
CA HIS A 23 -13.15 1.16 -5.68
C HIS A 23 -14.53 1.68 -5.27
N TRP A 24 -14.74 2.99 -5.17
CA TRP A 24 -16.00 3.56 -4.68
C TRP A 24 -17.25 3.11 -5.46
N PRO A 25 -17.24 2.97 -6.81
CA PRO A 25 -18.42 2.47 -7.52
C PRO A 25 -18.87 1.08 -7.04
N LEU A 26 -17.91 0.18 -6.78
CA LEU A 26 -18.20 -1.17 -6.25
C LEU A 26 -18.69 -1.12 -4.81
N ILE A 27 -18.09 -0.26 -3.98
CA ILE A 27 -18.53 -0.06 -2.59
C ILE A 27 -19.95 0.50 -2.53
N PHE A 28 -20.27 1.51 -3.33
CA PHE A 28 -21.63 2.05 -3.36
C PHE A 28 -22.64 1.07 -3.93
N MET A 29 -22.23 0.19 -4.85
CA MET A 29 -23.06 -0.93 -5.29
C MET A 29 -23.33 -1.92 -4.16
N SER A 30 -22.31 -2.29 -3.37
CA SER A 30 -22.50 -3.19 -2.22
C SER A 30 -23.39 -2.57 -1.15
N MET A 31 -23.26 -1.26 -0.88
CA MET A 31 -24.11 -0.53 0.07
C MET A 31 -25.58 -0.47 -0.35
N LYS A 32 -25.87 -0.52 -1.66
CA LYS A 32 -27.26 -0.62 -2.16
C LYS A 32 -27.85 -2.01 -1.98
N ILE A 33 -27.02 -3.05 -2.08
CA ILE A 33 -27.41 -4.45 -1.89
C ILE A 33 -27.58 -4.76 -0.40
N ASP A 34 -26.68 -4.24 0.44
CA ASP A 34 -26.71 -4.36 1.89
C ASP A 34 -26.74 -2.97 2.55
N PRO A 35 -27.96 -2.46 2.84
CA PRO A 35 -28.15 -1.18 3.52
C PRO A 35 -27.56 -1.10 4.94
N SER A 36 -27.14 -2.22 5.53
CA SER A 36 -26.47 -2.22 6.84
C SER A 36 -25.01 -1.77 6.77
N THR A 37 -24.45 -1.66 5.55
CA THR A 37 -23.09 -1.18 5.33
C THR A 37 -22.92 0.26 5.81
N PRO A 38 -21.98 0.55 6.72
CA PRO A 38 -21.81 1.90 7.27
C PRO A 38 -21.41 2.93 6.21
N LEU A 39 -21.99 4.14 6.29
CA LEU A 39 -21.67 5.26 5.38
C LEU A 39 -20.20 5.69 5.41
N LEU A 40 -19.47 5.39 6.49
CA LEU A 40 -18.05 5.70 6.63
C LEU A 40 -17.12 4.67 5.97
N TYR A 41 -17.66 3.54 5.49
CA TYR A 41 -16.86 2.48 4.89
C TYR A 41 -16.01 2.93 3.69
N PRO A 42 -16.52 3.74 2.72
CA PRO A 42 -15.70 4.26 1.63
C PRO A 42 -14.48 5.07 2.09
N LEU A 43 -14.62 5.83 3.19
CA LEU A 43 -13.54 6.61 3.77
C LEU A 43 -12.49 5.69 4.41
N VAL A 44 -12.92 4.72 5.21
CA VAL A 44 -12.00 3.74 5.82
C VAL A 44 -11.25 2.97 4.76
N TYR A 45 -11.94 2.49 3.73
CA TYR A 45 -11.32 1.78 2.61
C TYR A 45 -10.27 2.64 1.91
N LEU A 46 -10.55 3.92 1.65
CA LEU A 46 -9.61 4.86 1.06
C LEU A 46 -8.37 5.11 1.94
N LEU A 47 -8.54 5.17 3.26
CA LEU A 47 -7.41 5.27 4.18
C LEU A 47 -6.56 3.99 4.14
N THR A 48 -7.19 2.82 4.11
CA THR A 48 -6.49 1.54 4.00
C THR A 48 -5.71 1.43 2.69
N THR A 49 -6.26 1.83 1.54
CA THR A 49 -5.52 1.84 0.27
C THR A 49 -4.37 2.83 0.28
N CYS A 50 -4.50 3.98 0.95
CA CYS A 50 -3.38 4.89 1.18
C CYS A 50 -2.25 4.23 1.99
N ALA A 51 -2.59 3.55 3.09
CA ALA A 51 -1.61 2.88 3.93
C ALA A 51 -0.89 1.74 3.19
N LEU A 52 -1.64 0.91 2.47
CA LEU A 52 -1.09 -0.17 1.65
C LEU A 52 -0.24 0.37 0.51
N SER A 53 -0.67 1.42 -0.17
CA SER A 53 0.12 2.04 -1.24
C SER A 53 1.46 2.56 -0.73
N VAL A 54 1.52 3.18 0.45
CA VAL A 54 2.78 3.57 1.09
C VAL A 54 3.70 2.37 1.31
N LEU A 55 3.17 1.26 1.82
CA LEU A 55 3.95 0.06 2.10
C LEU A 55 4.48 -0.60 0.81
N LEU A 56 3.61 -0.76 -0.19
CA LEU A 56 3.94 -1.38 -1.47
C LEU A 56 4.91 -0.51 -2.30
N SER A 57 4.74 0.81 -2.26
CA SER A 57 5.69 1.74 -2.89
C SER A 57 7.04 1.69 -2.20
N TRP A 58 7.07 1.64 -0.87
CA TRP A 58 8.30 1.53 -0.11
C TRP A 58 9.08 0.25 -0.44
N VAL A 59 8.43 -0.91 -0.44
CA VAL A 59 9.13 -2.18 -0.76
C VAL A 59 9.60 -2.20 -2.22
N THR A 60 8.84 -1.60 -3.14
CA THR A 60 9.25 -1.45 -4.55
C THR A 60 10.54 -0.63 -4.64
N LEU A 61 10.60 0.52 -3.98
CA LEU A 61 11.75 1.41 -4.02
C LEU A 61 12.97 0.82 -3.31
N ARG A 62 12.78 0.09 -2.20
CA ARG A 62 13.89 -0.53 -1.44
C ARG A 62 14.46 -1.76 -2.11
N SER A 63 13.65 -2.49 -2.87
CA SER A 63 14.11 -3.67 -3.60
C SER A 63 14.58 -3.38 -5.02
N GLY A 64 14.29 -2.17 -5.55
CA GLY A 64 14.51 -1.85 -6.95
C GLY A 64 13.66 -2.68 -7.93
N SER A 65 12.61 -3.37 -7.44
CA SER A 65 11.82 -4.34 -8.20
C SER A 65 10.34 -4.24 -7.85
N VAL A 66 9.48 -4.47 -8.85
CA VAL A 66 8.02 -4.49 -8.65
C VAL A 66 7.51 -5.81 -8.07
N TRP A 67 8.31 -6.88 -8.17
CA TRP A 67 7.88 -8.23 -7.78
C TRP A 67 7.52 -8.37 -6.29
N PRO A 68 8.29 -7.82 -5.33
CA PRO A 68 7.92 -7.90 -3.92
C PRO A 68 6.58 -7.22 -3.62
N ALA A 69 6.31 -6.08 -4.27
CA ALA A 69 5.02 -5.39 -4.12
C ALA A 69 3.87 -6.17 -4.78
N ALA A 70 4.10 -6.77 -5.96
CA ALA A 70 3.10 -7.59 -6.63
C ALA A 70 2.71 -8.82 -5.79
N VAL A 71 3.70 -9.52 -5.23
CA VAL A 71 3.46 -10.66 -4.33
C VAL A 71 2.75 -10.22 -3.05
N GLY A 72 3.19 -9.13 -2.42
CA GLY A 72 2.55 -8.57 -1.23
C GLY A 72 1.09 -8.18 -1.47
N HIS A 73 0.81 -7.51 -2.59
CA HIS A 73 -0.56 -7.17 -2.99
C HIS A 73 -1.41 -8.43 -3.26
N GLY A 74 -0.86 -9.43 -3.95
CA GLY A 74 -1.52 -10.71 -4.17
C GLY A 74 -1.86 -11.42 -2.84
N ALA A 75 -0.94 -11.40 -1.88
CA ALA A 75 -1.16 -11.99 -0.55
C ALA A 75 -2.29 -11.28 0.22
N ILE A 76 -2.35 -9.94 0.17
CA ILE A 76 -3.43 -9.15 0.78
C ILE A 76 -4.79 -9.53 0.18
N ASN A 77 -4.85 -9.67 -1.15
CA ASN A 77 -6.09 -10.04 -1.84
C ASN A 77 -6.50 -11.48 -1.51
N ALA A 78 -5.55 -12.42 -1.51
CA ALA A 78 -5.80 -13.81 -1.14
C ALA A 78 -6.30 -13.93 0.30
N PHE A 79 -5.73 -13.17 1.24
CA PHE A 79 -6.18 -13.15 2.63
C PHE A 79 -7.60 -12.58 2.75
N GLY A 80 -7.88 -11.45 2.08
CA GLY A 80 -9.23 -10.87 2.06
C GLY A 80 -10.27 -11.84 1.47
N GLY A 81 -9.92 -12.53 0.40
CA GLY A 81 -10.77 -13.57 -0.20
C GLY A 81 -10.98 -14.77 0.73
N LEU A 82 -9.93 -15.26 1.38
CA LEU A 82 -10.01 -16.37 2.33
C LEU A 82 -10.89 -16.03 3.53
N VAL A 83 -10.75 -14.84 4.09
CA VAL A 83 -11.63 -14.35 5.17
C VAL A 83 -13.07 -14.28 4.67
N GLY A 84 -13.32 -13.71 3.48
CA GLY A 84 -14.67 -13.68 2.90
C GLY A 84 -15.30 -15.07 2.70
N LEU A 85 -14.51 -16.09 2.36
CA LEU A 85 -14.99 -17.46 2.15
C LEU A 85 -15.23 -18.25 3.45
N THR A 86 -14.49 -17.93 4.51
CA THR A 86 -14.47 -18.73 5.76
C THR A 86 -15.26 -18.10 6.90
N MET A 87 -15.65 -16.82 6.76
CA MET A 87 -16.46 -16.13 7.75
C MET A 87 -17.91 -16.63 7.77
N GLN A 88 -18.46 -16.71 8.99
CA GLN A 88 -19.87 -16.99 9.22
C GLN A 88 -20.61 -15.71 9.63
N GLY A 89 -21.82 -15.51 9.10
CA GLY A 89 -22.66 -14.34 9.36
C GLY A 89 -22.26 -13.11 8.52
N SER A 90 -22.92 -11.98 8.79
CA SER A 90 -22.68 -10.72 8.08
C SER A 90 -21.61 -9.89 8.82
N PRO A 91 -20.38 -9.75 8.28
CA PRO A 91 -19.34 -8.95 8.92
C PRO A 91 -19.70 -7.46 8.91
N ASN A 92 -19.38 -6.77 10.00
CA ASN A 92 -19.37 -5.31 9.98
C ASN A 92 -18.28 -4.84 9.01
N MET A 93 -18.62 -4.26 7.87
CA MET A 93 -17.60 -3.88 6.87
C MET A 93 -16.62 -2.81 7.36
N LEU A 94 -17.04 -1.97 8.32
CA LEU A 94 -16.22 -0.87 8.86
C LEU A 94 -15.16 -1.37 9.85
N LEU A 95 -15.56 -2.24 10.78
CA LEU A 95 -14.68 -2.75 11.86
C LEU A 95 -14.22 -4.18 11.64
N GLY A 96 -14.81 -4.90 10.71
CA GLY A 96 -14.64 -6.35 10.55
C GLY A 96 -13.25 -6.78 10.09
N PRO A 97 -13.00 -8.09 10.07
CA PRO A 97 -11.70 -8.67 9.79
C PRO A 97 -11.34 -8.69 8.30
N LEU A 98 -12.25 -8.23 7.42
CA LEU A 98 -11.95 -8.05 6.01
C LEU A 98 -10.84 -7.01 5.85
N THR A 99 -9.96 -7.20 4.87
CA THR A 99 -8.76 -6.37 4.66
C THR A 99 -9.05 -4.89 4.46
N GLY A 100 -10.27 -4.50 4.09
CA GLY A 100 -10.71 -3.10 4.01
C GLY A 100 -11.29 -2.51 5.30
N GLY A 101 -11.44 -3.30 6.37
CA GLY A 101 -11.95 -2.87 7.68
C GLY A 101 -10.85 -2.35 8.60
N LEU A 102 -11.22 -1.52 9.58
CA LEU A 102 -10.27 -0.85 10.48
C LEU A 102 -9.42 -1.83 11.27
N ILE A 103 -10.03 -2.87 11.88
CA ILE A 103 -9.31 -3.82 12.74
C ILE A 103 -8.24 -4.59 11.96
N ALA A 104 -8.62 -5.13 10.80
CA ALA A 104 -7.68 -5.84 9.93
C ALA A 104 -6.56 -4.91 9.41
N SER A 105 -6.85 -3.62 9.25
CA SER A 105 -5.93 -2.63 8.67
C SER A 105 -5.02 -1.94 9.68
N VAL A 106 -5.19 -2.13 11.00
CA VAL A 106 -4.39 -1.43 12.03
C VAL A 106 -2.89 -1.59 11.81
N GLY A 107 -2.43 -2.80 11.50
CA GLY A 107 -1.02 -3.07 11.21
C GLY A 107 -0.50 -2.26 10.01
N TYR A 108 -1.30 -2.13 8.95
CA TYR A 108 -0.95 -1.33 7.78
C TYR A 108 -0.88 0.16 8.12
N PHE A 109 -1.81 0.68 8.92
CA PHE A 109 -1.78 2.07 9.36
C PHE A 109 -0.54 2.39 10.18
N ILE A 110 -0.23 1.55 11.17
CA ILE A 110 0.96 1.73 12.01
C ILE A 110 2.22 1.74 11.11
N LEU A 111 2.36 0.75 10.24
CA LEU A 111 3.54 0.64 9.40
C LEU A 111 3.64 1.79 8.39
N ALA A 112 2.53 2.20 7.77
CA ALA A 112 2.51 3.35 6.86
C ALA A 112 2.92 4.65 7.58
N LEU A 113 2.42 4.90 8.80
CA LEU A 113 2.83 6.06 9.59
C LEU A 113 4.31 6.01 9.93
N LEU A 114 4.83 4.86 10.38
CA LEU A 114 6.26 4.68 10.65
C LEU A 114 7.12 4.98 9.42
N LEU A 115 6.72 4.51 8.24
CA LEU A 115 7.43 4.76 6.98
C LEU A 115 7.34 6.23 6.53
N LEU A 116 6.19 6.88 6.70
CA LEU A 116 6.01 8.29 6.35
C LEU A 116 6.84 9.20 7.25
N PHE A 117 6.88 8.94 8.56
CA PHE A 117 7.66 9.73 9.52
C PHE A 117 9.16 9.42 9.50
N ASN A 118 9.57 8.23 9.04
CA ASN A 118 10.97 7.91 8.86
C ASN A 118 11.56 8.62 7.63
N ARG A 119 12.37 9.66 7.88
CA ARG A 119 13.00 10.48 6.82
C ARG A 119 13.86 9.66 5.85
N LYS A 120 14.42 8.53 6.29
CA LYS A 120 15.28 7.65 5.47
C LYS A 120 14.52 6.56 4.73
N ALA A 121 13.26 6.28 5.08
CA ALA A 121 12.54 5.14 4.51
C ALA A 121 12.43 5.19 2.98
N PHE A 122 12.26 6.39 2.41
CA PHE A 122 12.15 6.63 0.96
C PHE A 122 13.42 7.24 0.36
N ALA A 123 14.53 7.29 1.10
CA ALA A 123 15.81 7.70 0.53
C ALA A 123 16.36 6.52 -0.28
N VAL A 124 16.59 6.74 -1.58
CA VAL A 124 17.36 5.81 -2.42
C VAL A 124 18.82 6.15 -2.18
N GLU A 125 19.62 5.19 -1.70
CA GLU A 125 21.07 5.36 -1.65
C GLU A 125 21.54 5.45 -3.11
N GLU A 126 22.15 6.58 -3.49
CA GLU A 126 22.99 6.60 -4.69
C GLU A 126 24.10 5.58 -4.43
N GLU A 127 24.03 4.43 -5.10
CA GLU A 127 25.16 3.52 -5.09
C GLU A 127 26.38 4.30 -5.55
N ALA A 128 27.37 4.36 -4.66
CA ALA A 128 28.70 4.84 -4.92
C ALA A 128 29.38 3.88 -5.91
N HIS A 129 28.98 3.92 -7.18
CA HIS A 129 29.72 3.30 -8.26
C HIS A 129 30.68 4.33 -8.84
N SER A 130 31.67 4.69 -8.02
CA SER A 130 32.93 5.27 -8.49
C SER A 130 33.98 4.16 -8.49
N GLU A 131 33.92 3.25 -9.47
CA GLU A 131 35.13 2.53 -9.84
C GLU A 131 35.97 3.46 -10.73
N PRO A 132 37.23 3.76 -10.39
CA PRO A 132 38.10 4.43 -11.32
C PRO A 132 38.52 3.41 -12.39
N GLU A 133 37.84 3.45 -13.53
CA GLU A 133 38.26 2.81 -14.78
C GLU A 133 39.51 3.51 -15.34
N GLN A 134 40.64 3.53 -14.61
CA GLN A 134 41.94 4.01 -15.09
C GLN A 134 43.10 3.27 -14.40
N ALA A 135 43.28 1.98 -14.72
CA ALA A 135 44.52 1.26 -14.40
C ALA A 135 44.80 0.08 -15.35
N VAL A 136 44.40 0.14 -16.62
CA VAL A 136 44.82 -0.87 -17.62
C VAL A 136 44.99 -0.23 -19.01
N VAL A 137 45.87 0.77 -19.13
CA VAL A 137 46.53 1.10 -20.40
C VAL A 137 47.96 1.53 -20.08
N GLY A 138 48.82 0.52 -19.95
CA GLY A 138 50.25 0.68 -19.70
C GLY A 138 50.95 -0.59 -20.15
N VAL A 139 50.91 -0.84 -21.46
CA VAL A 139 51.79 -1.76 -22.20
C VAL A 139 52.50 -0.94 -23.25
#